data_AF-A0AAW5FBD0-F1
#
_entry.id   AF-A0AAW5FBD0-F1
#
_cell.length_a   1.000
_cell.length_b   1.000
_cell.length_c   1.000
_cell.angle_alpha   90.00
_cell.angle_beta   90.00
_cell.angle_gamma   90.00
#
_symmetry.space_group_name_H-M   'P 1'
#
loop_
_entity.id
_entity.type
_entity.pdbx_description
1 polymer ?
#
loop_
_entity_poly.entity_id
_entity_poly.type
_entity_poly.pdbx_seq_one_letter_code
_entity_poly.pdbx_strand_id
1 'polypeptide(L)'
;MTSIDNTALGQLDKEGRLLNAVLKTETTKPGRFGFRGDIALKFQAQLADEKRPPDYSIEQVLAIAQEGEPTIPVLAGYLHSFAYLPEAAKVLDGRLSPKGSYFIFCNNIDLLAKYRTKIGDITFRILPCDESTVWKEMMDLAGVDKNDIKKLGTAGRLDYLLDAAKDIGGSYREVSYEDGLAKMEPVKNRSENRPV
;
A
#
# COMPACT_ATOMS: atom_id res chain seq x y z
N MET A 1 -22.36 -5.54 -11.23
CA MET A 1 -21.77 -4.62 -10.24
C MET A 1 -20.83 -5.45 -9.39
N THR A 2 -19.56 -5.06 -9.33
CA THR A 2 -18.56 -5.82 -8.56
C THR A 2 -18.72 -5.49 -7.08
N SER A 3 -19.12 -6.47 -6.26
CA SER A 3 -19.25 -6.26 -4.80
C SER A 3 -17.89 -6.40 -4.12
N ILE A 4 -17.55 -5.50 -3.20
CA ILE A 4 -16.32 -5.60 -2.41
C ILE A 4 -16.28 -6.90 -1.59
N ASP A 5 -17.43 -7.40 -1.15
CA ASP A 5 -17.58 -8.62 -0.36
C ASP A 5 -17.04 -9.87 -1.07
N ASN A 6 -17.03 -9.85 -2.39
CA ASN A 6 -16.58 -10.96 -3.24
C ASN A 6 -15.10 -10.81 -3.65
N THR A 7 -14.35 -9.93 -2.99
CA THR A 7 -12.93 -9.66 -3.30
C THR A 7 -12.05 -9.82 -2.08
N ALA A 8 -10.74 -9.91 -2.28
CA ALA A 8 -9.75 -9.92 -1.21
C ALA A 8 -9.83 -8.72 -0.23
N LEU A 9 -10.49 -7.62 -0.62
CA LEU A 9 -10.68 -6.42 0.21
C LEU A 9 -11.91 -6.51 1.13
N GLY A 10 -12.86 -7.40 0.87
CA GLY A 10 -14.16 -7.44 1.56
C GLY A 10 -14.04 -7.64 3.06
N GLN A 11 -13.17 -8.55 3.50
CA GLN A 11 -12.99 -8.80 4.94
C GLN A 11 -12.31 -7.62 5.66
N LEU A 12 -11.36 -6.93 5.01
CA LEU A 12 -10.76 -5.71 5.57
C LEU A 12 -11.81 -4.61 5.75
N ASP A 13 -12.78 -4.55 4.84
CA ASP A 13 -13.89 -3.61 4.92
C ASP A 13 -14.84 -3.91 6.07
N LYS A 14 -15.23 -5.19 6.22
CA LYS A 14 -16.08 -5.66 7.32
C LYS A 14 -15.45 -5.41 8.69
N GLU A 15 -14.13 -5.51 8.77
CA GLU A 15 -13.35 -5.19 9.97
C GLU A 15 -13.16 -3.68 10.20
N GLY A 16 -13.69 -2.82 9.32
CA GLY A 16 -13.58 -1.37 9.42
C GLY A 16 -12.16 -0.84 9.20
N ARG A 17 -11.30 -1.62 8.53
CA ARG A 17 -9.89 -1.27 8.32
C ARG A 17 -9.65 -0.38 7.10
N LEU A 18 -10.59 -0.35 6.15
CA LEU A 18 -10.50 0.51 4.98
C LEU A 18 -10.94 1.94 5.33
N LEU A 19 -9.97 2.82 5.55
CA LEU A 19 -10.17 4.19 6.03
C LEU A 19 -9.85 5.21 4.93
N ASN A 20 -10.30 6.45 5.12
CA ASN A 20 -9.91 7.62 4.31
C ASN A 20 -9.99 7.38 2.79
N ALA A 21 -11.04 6.68 2.35
CA ALA A 21 -11.15 6.23 0.97
C ALA A 21 -11.34 7.40 -0.01
N VAL A 22 -10.36 7.58 -0.90
CA VAL A 22 -10.45 8.41 -2.11
C VAL A 22 -11.10 7.62 -3.25
N LEU A 23 -10.92 6.30 -3.26
CA LEU A 23 -11.60 5.36 -4.16
C LEU A 23 -11.91 4.09 -3.37
N LYS A 24 -13.15 3.61 -3.46
CA LYS A 24 -13.57 2.31 -2.93
C LYS A 24 -14.81 1.85 -3.70
N THR A 25 -14.60 1.43 -4.94
CA THR A 25 -15.67 1.06 -5.86
C THR A 25 -15.12 0.16 -6.97
N GLU A 26 -16.02 -0.35 -7.83
CA GLU A 26 -15.62 -1.03 -9.07
C GLU A 26 -14.79 -0.09 -9.95
N THR A 27 -13.82 -0.67 -10.68
CA THR A 27 -12.97 0.10 -11.59
C THR A 27 -13.49 0.07 -13.02
N THR A 28 -12.68 0.54 -13.97
CA THR A 28 -13.07 0.52 -15.38
C THR A 28 -12.99 -0.88 -16.00
N LYS A 29 -12.40 -1.85 -15.29
CA LYS A 29 -12.29 -3.24 -15.75
C LYS A 29 -13.38 -4.13 -15.13
N PRO A 30 -14.01 -5.02 -15.93
CA PRO A 30 -15.03 -5.93 -15.42
C PRO A 30 -14.54 -6.79 -14.24
N GLY A 31 -15.35 -6.85 -13.18
CA GLY A 31 -15.08 -7.67 -11.98
C GLY A 31 -13.93 -7.16 -11.12
N ARG A 32 -13.36 -5.98 -11.40
CA ARG A 32 -12.26 -5.41 -10.63
C ARG A 32 -12.77 -4.35 -9.65
N PHE A 33 -12.31 -4.44 -8.41
CA PHE A 33 -12.57 -3.48 -7.36
C PHE A 33 -11.29 -2.72 -7.00
N GLY A 34 -11.38 -1.40 -6.92
CA GLY A 34 -10.24 -0.52 -6.64
C GLY A 34 -10.36 0.13 -5.27
N PHE A 35 -9.23 0.18 -4.55
CA PHE A 35 -9.13 0.88 -3.28
C PHE A 35 -7.97 1.87 -3.31
N ARG A 36 -8.27 3.12 -2.92
CA ARG A 36 -7.32 4.17 -2.59
C ARG A 36 -7.71 4.79 -1.27
N GLY A 37 -6.84 4.72 -0.26
CA GLY A 37 -7.13 5.18 1.09
C GLY A 37 -6.08 4.67 2.06
N ASP A 38 -6.48 4.34 3.29
CA ASP A 38 -5.58 3.78 4.30
C ASP A 38 -6.09 2.43 4.79
N ILE A 39 -5.18 1.55 5.23
CA ILE A 39 -5.52 0.28 5.89
C ILE A 39 -5.06 0.34 7.34
N ALA A 40 -6.00 0.34 8.28
CA ALA A 40 -5.71 0.28 9.70
C ALA A 40 -5.00 -1.03 10.06
N LEU A 41 -3.82 -0.92 10.69
CA LEU A 41 -3.08 -2.08 11.17
C LEU A 41 -3.48 -2.41 12.60
N LYS A 42 -3.49 -1.39 13.48
CA LYS A 42 -3.86 -1.53 14.88
C LYS A 42 -4.82 -0.42 15.29
N PHE A 43 -5.95 -0.80 15.86
CA PHE A 43 -6.88 0.15 16.46
C PHE A 43 -6.44 0.52 17.88
N GLN A 44 -6.75 1.75 18.30
CA GLN A 44 -6.57 2.16 19.69
C GLN A 44 -7.65 1.52 20.57
N ALA A 45 -7.37 1.35 21.86
CA ALA A 45 -8.38 0.95 22.83
C ALA A 45 -9.51 2.00 22.83
N GLN A 46 -10.73 1.55 22.59
CA GLN A 46 -11.89 2.43 22.52
C GLN A 46 -12.24 2.93 23.94
N LEU A 47 -12.10 4.23 24.17
CA LEU A 47 -12.60 4.90 25.37
C LEU A 47 -13.90 5.61 24.96
N ALA A 48 -15.05 5.09 25.41
CA ALA A 48 -16.39 5.60 25.11
C ALA A 48 -16.75 5.65 23.60
N ASP A 49 -17.71 6.50 23.21
CA ASP A 49 -18.26 6.61 21.85
C ASP A 49 -17.37 7.40 20.86
N GLU A 50 -16.15 7.75 21.25
CA GLU A 50 -15.22 8.49 20.38
C GLU A 50 -14.53 7.55 19.39
N LYS A 51 -14.84 7.69 18.10
CA LYS A 51 -14.16 6.97 17.03
C LYS A 51 -12.73 7.52 16.86
N ARG A 52 -11.77 6.87 17.50
CA ARG A 52 -10.35 7.24 17.44
C ARG A 52 -9.70 6.80 16.14
N PRO A 53 -8.70 7.57 15.65
CA PRO A 53 -7.84 7.08 14.58
C PRO A 53 -7.11 5.81 15.03
N PRO A 54 -6.71 4.93 14.09
CA PRO A 54 -5.85 3.81 14.41
C PRO A 54 -4.53 4.28 15.04
N ASP A 55 -3.90 3.39 15.80
CA ASP A 55 -2.55 3.60 16.37
C ASP A 55 -1.54 3.76 15.24
N TYR A 56 -1.63 2.90 14.22
CA TYR A 56 -0.89 3.02 12.97
C TYR A 56 -1.58 2.27 11.82
N SER A 57 -1.24 2.67 10.60
CA SER A 57 -1.86 2.20 9.35
C SER A 57 -0.82 2.05 8.24
N ILE A 58 -1.21 1.37 7.17
CA ILE A 58 -0.62 1.59 5.84
C ILE A 58 -1.38 2.78 5.23
N GLU A 59 -0.68 3.86 4.94
CA GLU A 59 -1.29 5.08 4.38
C GLU A 59 -1.17 5.11 2.86
N GLN A 60 -2.04 5.89 2.21
CA GLN A 60 -1.99 6.14 0.75
C GLN A 60 -1.96 4.85 -0.09
N VAL A 61 -2.64 3.82 0.41
CA VAL A 61 -2.74 2.51 -0.22
C VAL A 61 -3.32 2.67 -1.63
N LEU A 62 -2.71 1.97 -2.58
CA LEU A 62 -3.21 1.76 -3.92
C LEU A 62 -3.34 0.24 -4.10
N ALA A 63 -4.57 -0.25 -4.24
CA ALA A 63 -4.82 -1.68 -4.42
C ALA A 63 -5.93 -1.93 -5.43
N ILE A 64 -5.81 -3.05 -6.15
CA ILE A 64 -6.90 -3.64 -6.95
C ILE A 64 -7.13 -5.05 -6.47
N ALA A 65 -8.38 -5.50 -6.52
CA ALA A 65 -8.76 -6.89 -6.27
C ALA A 65 -9.73 -7.34 -7.37
N GLN A 66 -9.65 -8.61 -7.74
CA GLN A 66 -10.57 -9.21 -8.69
C GLN A 66 -11.64 -10.00 -7.94
N GLU A 67 -12.88 -9.93 -8.40
CA GLU A 67 -13.97 -10.73 -7.87
C GLU A 67 -13.68 -12.24 -8.00
N GLY A 68 -13.92 -12.97 -6.92
CA GLY A 68 -13.65 -14.40 -6.82
C GLY A 68 -12.18 -14.76 -6.56
N GLU A 69 -11.24 -13.81 -6.67
CA GLU A 69 -9.83 -14.06 -6.40
C GLU A 69 -9.50 -13.78 -4.91
N PRO A 70 -8.83 -14.71 -4.22
CA PRO A 70 -8.56 -14.58 -2.79
C PRO A 70 -7.49 -13.54 -2.47
N THR A 71 -6.65 -13.17 -3.44
CA THR A 71 -5.46 -12.35 -3.21
C THR A 71 -5.45 -11.05 -3.99
N ILE A 72 -4.82 -10.04 -3.40
CA ILE A 72 -4.49 -8.75 -4.00
C ILE A 72 -3.26 -8.94 -4.91
N PRO A 73 -3.38 -8.76 -6.24
CA PRO A 73 -2.25 -8.92 -7.15
C PRO A 73 -1.20 -7.81 -7.03
N VAL A 74 -1.62 -6.58 -6.71
CA VAL A 74 -0.72 -5.42 -6.58
C VAL A 74 -1.20 -4.54 -5.42
N LEU A 75 -0.28 -4.20 -4.51
CA LEU A 75 -0.51 -3.25 -3.44
C LEU A 75 0.71 -2.33 -3.32
N ALA A 76 0.45 -1.02 -3.33
CA ALA A 76 1.43 -0.03 -2.90
C ALA A 76 0.90 0.69 -1.67
N GLY A 77 1.76 1.09 -0.75
CA GLY A 77 1.36 1.85 0.42
C GLY A 77 2.54 2.47 1.16
N TYR A 78 2.25 3.34 2.11
CA TYR A 78 3.24 4.03 2.91
C TYR A 78 3.22 3.53 4.35
N LEU A 79 4.40 3.29 4.93
CA LEU A 79 4.56 3.01 6.34
C LEU A 79 5.40 4.09 6.99
N HIS A 80 4.89 4.62 8.11
CA HIS A 80 5.62 5.58 8.91
C HIS A 80 6.84 4.97 9.60
N SER A 81 6.81 3.66 9.89
CA SER A 81 7.96 2.91 10.39
C SER A 81 8.09 1.57 9.69
N PHE A 82 9.31 1.23 9.26
CA PHE A 82 9.64 -0.10 8.75
C PHE A 82 9.31 -1.21 9.76
N ALA A 83 9.36 -0.90 11.07
CA ALA A 83 9.01 -1.84 12.13
C ALA A 83 7.56 -2.37 12.02
N TYR A 84 6.66 -1.65 11.33
CA TYR A 84 5.27 -2.07 11.17
C TYR A 84 5.04 -3.08 10.04
N LEU A 85 6.07 -3.42 9.26
CA LEU A 85 5.95 -4.35 8.14
C LEU A 85 5.40 -5.74 8.54
N PRO A 86 5.81 -6.37 9.66
CA PRO A 86 5.23 -7.66 10.06
C PRO A 86 3.74 -7.56 10.41
N GLU A 87 3.30 -6.48 11.05
CA GLU A 87 1.88 -6.29 11.35
C GLU A 87 1.08 -6.02 10.06
N ALA A 88 1.66 -5.31 9.09
CA ALA A 88 1.08 -5.16 7.76
C ALA A 88 0.90 -6.51 7.05
N ALA A 89 1.92 -7.36 7.05
CA ALA A 89 1.84 -8.71 6.48
C ALA A 89 0.77 -9.56 7.18
N LYS A 90 0.69 -9.48 8.52
CA LYS A 90 -0.31 -10.20 9.33
C LYS A 90 -1.75 -9.74 9.05
N VAL A 91 -2.00 -8.43 8.96
CA VAL A 91 -3.33 -7.89 8.65
C VAL A 91 -3.78 -8.26 7.24
N LEU A 92 -2.82 -8.36 6.31
CA LEU A 92 -3.04 -8.77 4.93
C LEU A 92 -2.92 -10.29 4.72
N ASP A 93 -2.77 -11.07 5.79
CA ASP A 93 -2.57 -12.52 5.69
C ASP A 93 -3.75 -13.18 4.95
N GLY A 94 -3.43 -14.23 4.17
CA GLY A 94 -4.36 -14.88 3.26
C GLY A 94 -4.83 -14.05 2.06
N ARG A 95 -4.47 -12.75 1.99
CA ARG A 95 -4.82 -11.83 0.89
C ARG A 95 -3.62 -11.46 0.04
N LEU A 96 -2.42 -11.91 0.39
CA LEU A 96 -1.20 -11.75 -0.39
C LEU A 96 -0.80 -13.08 -1.00
N SER A 97 -0.02 -13.03 -2.09
CA SER A 97 0.51 -14.18 -2.80
C SER A 97 2.00 -13.97 -3.08
N PRO A 98 2.83 -15.03 -3.06
CA PRO A 98 4.22 -14.95 -3.50
C PRO A 98 4.41 -14.43 -4.94
N LYS A 99 3.35 -14.47 -5.77
CA LYS A 99 3.35 -13.97 -7.15
C LYS A 99 2.92 -12.49 -7.26
N GLY A 100 2.48 -11.87 -6.17
CA GLY A 100 2.02 -10.48 -6.16
C GLY A 100 3.16 -9.46 -6.17
N SER A 101 2.81 -8.22 -6.49
CA SER A 101 3.75 -7.10 -6.51
C SER A 101 3.40 -6.10 -5.42
N TYR A 102 4.18 -6.15 -4.33
CA TYR A 102 3.96 -5.34 -3.14
C TYR A 102 5.07 -4.31 -2.95
N PHE A 103 4.68 -3.04 -2.82
CA PHE A 103 5.56 -1.89 -2.68
C PHE A 103 5.22 -1.15 -1.39
N ILE A 104 6.20 -1.05 -0.51
CA ILE A 104 6.05 -0.32 0.74
C ILE A 104 7.06 0.82 0.74
N PHE A 105 6.52 2.02 0.71
CA PHE A 105 7.27 3.25 0.85
C PHE A 105 7.43 3.56 2.33
N CYS A 106 8.64 3.48 2.84
CA CYS A 106 8.94 3.70 4.25
C CYS A 106 9.56 5.08 4.47
N ASN A 107 9.12 5.72 5.55
CA ASN A 107 9.64 7.01 6.00
C ASN A 107 11.07 6.92 6.55
N ASN A 108 11.30 5.92 7.38
CA ASN A 108 12.44 5.87 8.30
C ASN A 108 13.51 4.88 7.82
N ILE A 109 13.80 4.90 6.52
CA ILE A 109 14.92 4.19 5.93
C ILE A 109 15.80 5.19 5.18
N ASP A 110 17.06 4.83 4.96
CA ASP A 110 17.99 5.62 4.13
C ASP A 110 17.37 5.93 2.75
N LEU A 111 17.47 7.19 2.31
CA LEU A 111 16.86 7.67 1.05
C LEU A 111 17.43 7.01 -0.21
N LEU A 112 18.59 6.38 -0.11
CA LEU A 112 19.21 5.60 -1.18
C LEU A 112 18.91 4.10 -1.07
N ALA A 113 18.31 3.64 0.05
CA ALA A 113 18.02 2.23 0.25
C ALA A 113 16.83 1.77 -0.58
N LYS A 114 17.06 0.79 -1.45
CA LYS A 114 16.03 0.05 -2.20
C LYS A 114 16.32 -1.43 -2.09
N TYR A 115 15.43 -2.17 -1.46
CA TYR A 115 15.65 -3.59 -1.20
C TYR A 115 14.34 -4.39 -1.22
N ARG A 116 14.47 -5.71 -1.20
CA ARG A 116 13.35 -6.63 -0.97
C ARG A 116 13.49 -7.25 0.41
N THR A 117 12.38 -7.38 1.12
CA THR A 117 12.31 -8.10 2.39
C THR A 117 11.18 -9.10 2.33
N LYS A 118 11.42 -10.30 2.85
CA LYS A 118 10.40 -11.33 2.98
C LYS A 118 9.83 -11.35 4.39
N ILE A 119 8.51 -11.49 4.47
CA ILE A 119 7.79 -11.87 5.70
C ILE A 119 7.01 -13.13 5.34
N GLY A 120 7.41 -14.28 5.89
CA GLY A 120 6.95 -15.58 5.39
C GLY A 120 7.40 -15.82 3.95
N ASP A 121 6.47 -16.19 3.08
CA ASP A 121 6.69 -16.36 1.63
C ASP A 121 6.39 -15.09 0.81
N ILE A 122 5.91 -14.03 1.46
CA ILE A 122 5.54 -12.77 0.82
C ILE A 122 6.74 -11.85 0.71
N THR A 123 7.01 -11.41 -0.52
CA THR A 123 8.10 -10.48 -0.82
C THR A 123 7.57 -9.05 -0.95
N PHE A 124 8.08 -8.15 -0.11
CA PHE A 124 7.83 -6.71 -0.18
C PHE A 124 9.03 -5.99 -0.76
N ARG A 125 8.79 -5.03 -1.65
CA ARG A 125 9.79 -4.06 -2.12
C ARG A 125 9.73 -2.85 -1.20
N ILE A 126 10.83 -2.60 -0.52
CA ILE A 126 10.96 -1.53 0.47
C ILE A 126 11.70 -0.38 -0.20
N LEU A 127 11.03 0.77 -0.25
CA LEU A 127 11.46 1.96 -0.96
C LEU A 127 11.39 3.16 -0.02
N PRO A 128 12.25 4.17 -0.15
CA PRO A 128 12.20 5.34 0.69
C PRO A 128 11.09 6.27 0.20
N CYS A 129 10.44 6.99 1.12
CA CYS A 129 9.54 8.09 0.77
C CYS A 129 9.57 9.16 1.86
N ASP A 130 10.11 10.32 1.50
CA ASP A 130 10.26 11.45 2.40
C ASP A 130 9.07 12.43 2.24
N GLU A 131 9.20 13.40 1.33
CA GLU A 131 8.21 14.47 1.12
C GLU A 131 7.22 14.17 -0.03
N SER A 132 7.38 13.04 -0.71
CA SER A 132 6.54 12.63 -1.85
C SER A 132 5.25 11.92 -1.43
N THR A 133 4.50 11.41 -2.40
CA THR A 133 3.31 10.58 -2.19
C THR A 133 3.48 9.23 -2.87
N VAL A 134 2.86 8.18 -2.32
CA VAL A 134 2.87 6.84 -2.93
C VAL A 134 2.42 6.89 -4.39
N TRP A 135 1.43 7.75 -4.70
CA TRP A 135 0.98 7.96 -6.06
C TRP A 135 2.10 8.43 -7.01
N LYS A 136 2.86 9.46 -6.61
CA LYS A 136 3.95 9.99 -7.43
C LYS A 136 5.07 8.97 -7.58
N GLU A 137 5.51 8.40 -6.46
CA GLU A 137 6.58 7.40 -6.46
C GLU A 137 6.23 6.17 -7.31
N MET A 138 4.97 5.71 -7.26
CA MET A 138 4.51 4.62 -8.11
C MET A 138 4.43 4.99 -9.58
N MET A 139 4.02 6.22 -9.93
CA MET A 139 4.04 6.68 -11.32
C MET A 139 5.47 6.67 -11.88
N ASP A 140 6.42 7.23 -11.12
CA ASP A 140 7.82 7.28 -11.51
C ASP A 140 8.41 5.86 -11.63
N LEU A 141 8.11 5.00 -10.67
CA LEU A 141 8.57 3.61 -10.67
C LEU A 141 8.01 2.79 -11.85
N ALA A 142 6.74 3.03 -12.20
CA ALA A 142 6.06 2.35 -13.32
C ALA A 142 6.28 3.03 -14.68
N GLY A 143 7.01 4.15 -14.73
CA GLY A 143 7.24 4.91 -15.96
C GLY A 143 5.96 5.50 -16.57
N VAL A 144 4.96 5.82 -15.75
CA VAL A 144 3.67 6.35 -16.20
C VAL A 144 3.75 7.86 -16.33
N ASP A 145 3.55 8.39 -17.54
CA ASP A 145 3.50 9.83 -17.76
C ASP A 145 2.14 10.42 -17.37
N LYS A 146 2.13 11.64 -16.84
CA LYS A 146 0.91 12.35 -16.48
C LYS A 146 -0.06 12.49 -17.67
N ASN A 147 0.46 12.59 -18.89
CA ASN A 147 -0.33 12.72 -20.11
C ASN A 147 -1.10 11.46 -20.48
N ASP A 148 -0.61 10.28 -20.09
CA ASP A 148 -1.28 9.00 -20.37
C ASP A 148 -2.59 8.88 -19.58
N ILE A 149 -2.58 9.43 -18.36
CA ILE A 149 -3.67 9.28 -17.40
C ILE A 149 -4.56 10.52 -17.27
N LYS A 150 -4.22 11.65 -17.93
CA LYS A 150 -4.91 12.94 -17.73
C LYS A 150 -6.40 12.91 -18.07
N LYS A 151 -6.79 12.11 -19.07
CA LYS A 151 -8.19 11.97 -19.51
C LYS A 151 -8.99 10.90 -18.73
N LEU A 152 -8.31 10.08 -17.92
CA LEU A 152 -8.95 9.02 -17.15
C LEU A 152 -9.54 9.56 -15.84
N GLY A 153 -10.66 9.00 -15.41
CA GLY A 153 -11.21 9.20 -14.07
C GLY A 153 -10.41 8.43 -12.99
N THR A 154 -10.69 8.68 -11.71
CA THR A 154 -9.93 8.12 -10.57
C THR A 154 -9.72 6.60 -10.66
N ALA A 155 -10.77 5.85 -11.01
CA ALA A 155 -10.72 4.40 -11.20
C ALA A 155 -9.81 3.99 -12.38
N GLY A 156 -9.97 4.63 -13.54
CA GLY A 156 -9.17 4.32 -14.73
C GLY A 156 -7.69 4.67 -14.54
N ARG A 157 -7.37 5.73 -13.79
CA ARG A 157 -5.98 6.06 -13.43
C ARG A 157 -5.37 4.98 -12.54
N LEU A 158 -6.14 4.46 -11.57
CA LEU A 158 -5.68 3.37 -10.71
C LEU A 158 -5.43 2.09 -11.52
N ASP A 159 -6.36 1.74 -12.43
CA ASP A 159 -6.19 0.60 -13.33
C ASP A 159 -4.89 0.73 -14.12
N TYR A 160 -4.70 1.84 -14.82
CA TYR A 160 -3.52 2.09 -15.64
C TYR A 160 -2.22 1.93 -14.84
N LEU A 161 -2.15 2.57 -13.68
CA LEU A 161 -0.96 2.55 -12.84
C LEU A 161 -0.66 1.14 -12.27
N LEU A 162 -1.67 0.45 -11.72
CA LEU A 162 -1.44 -0.85 -11.08
C LEU A 162 -1.27 -2.00 -12.07
N ASP A 163 -1.80 -1.89 -13.29
CA ASP A 163 -1.48 -2.84 -14.36
C ASP A 163 -0.01 -2.71 -14.77
N ALA A 164 0.49 -1.47 -14.95
CA ALA A 164 1.92 -1.24 -15.24
C ALA A 164 2.83 -1.69 -14.09
N ALA A 165 2.39 -1.50 -12.84
CA ALA A 165 3.15 -1.89 -11.65
C ALA A 165 3.24 -3.40 -11.42
N LYS A 166 2.30 -4.19 -11.97
CA LYS A 166 2.21 -5.64 -11.74
C LYS A 166 3.50 -6.36 -12.13
N ASP A 167 4.11 -5.94 -13.22
CA ASP A 167 5.27 -6.60 -13.83
C ASP A 167 6.62 -6.04 -13.36
N ILE A 168 6.63 -5.09 -12.43
CA ILE A 168 7.86 -4.48 -11.90
C ILE A 168 8.59 -5.51 -11.02
N GLY A 169 9.46 -6.29 -11.63
CA GLY A 169 10.27 -7.33 -10.99
C GLY A 169 11.67 -6.89 -10.55
N GLY A 170 11.96 -5.58 -10.52
CA GLY A 170 13.31 -5.02 -10.37
C GLY A 170 14.25 -5.79 -9.43
N SER A 171 15.51 -5.98 -9.86
CA SER A 171 16.54 -6.76 -9.17
C SER A 171 17.09 -6.02 -7.94
N TYR A 172 16.21 -5.71 -6.98
CA TYR A 172 16.64 -5.20 -5.68
C TYR A 172 17.25 -6.33 -4.86
N ARG A 173 18.33 -6.00 -4.14
CA ARG A 173 18.96 -6.90 -3.18
C ARG A 173 17.93 -7.35 -2.14
N GLU A 174 17.95 -8.63 -1.79
CA GLU A 174 17.18 -9.15 -0.67
C GLU A 174 17.91 -8.84 0.65
N VAL A 175 17.16 -8.34 1.63
CA VAL A 175 17.60 -7.98 2.98
C VAL A 175 16.61 -8.59 3.97
N SER A 176 17.12 -9.25 5.01
CA SER A 176 16.27 -9.81 6.06
C SER A 176 15.47 -8.71 6.78
N TYR A 177 14.36 -9.07 7.42
CA TYR A 177 13.60 -8.09 8.20
C TYR A 177 14.45 -7.55 9.35
N GLU A 178 15.21 -8.42 10.01
CA GLU A 178 16.08 -8.09 11.14
C GLU A 178 17.18 -7.09 10.73
N ASP A 179 17.81 -7.30 9.57
CA ASP A 179 18.82 -6.38 9.03
C ASP A 179 18.21 -5.04 8.62
N GLY A 180 16.99 -5.04 8.05
CA GLY A 180 16.27 -3.82 7.71
C GLY A 180 15.88 -3.04 8.96
N LEU A 181 15.44 -3.73 10.01
CA LEU A 181 15.05 -3.16 11.30
C LEU A 181 16.25 -2.55 12.01
N ALA A 182 17.42 -3.21 11.98
CA ALA A 182 18.65 -2.69 12.57
C ALA A 182 19.18 -1.44 11.86
N LYS A 183 18.83 -1.23 10.58
CA LYS A 183 19.26 -0.08 9.76
C LYS A 183 18.23 1.03 9.66
N MET A 184 17.04 0.84 10.22
CA MET A 184 16.01 1.88 10.15
C MET A 184 16.49 3.13 10.91
N GLU A 185 16.15 4.28 10.37
CA GLU A 185 16.41 5.57 10.97
C GLU A 185 15.28 5.92 11.95
N PRO A 186 15.45 6.97 12.77
CA PRO A 186 14.34 7.59 13.46
C PRO A 186 13.26 8.04 12.48
N VAL A 187 12.01 7.95 12.92
CA VAL A 187 10.87 8.44 12.14
C VAL A 187 10.96 9.95 11.97
N LYS A 188 10.84 10.41 10.71
CA LYS A 188 10.95 11.81 10.30
C LYS A 188 9.57 12.47 10.24
N ASN A 189 9.48 13.72 10.71
CA ASN A 189 8.25 14.49 10.60
C ASN A 189 8.13 15.09 9.19
N ARG A 190 7.20 14.55 8.39
CA ARG A 190 6.95 15.01 7.00
C ARG A 190 6.53 16.48 6.88
N SER A 191 6.02 17.07 7.97
CA SER A 191 5.53 18.45 7.98
C SER A 191 6.57 19.45 8.46
N GLU A 192 7.76 19.00 8.90
CA GLU A 192 8.78 19.84 9.52
C GLU A 192 9.31 20.94 8.57
N ASN A 193 9.38 20.65 7.26
CA ASN A 193 9.90 21.57 6.25
C ASN A 193 8.82 22.17 5.33
N ARG A 194 7.52 21.93 5.59
CA ARG A 194 6.48 22.56 4.77
C ARG A 194 6.35 24.03 5.16
N PRO A 195 6.43 24.98 4.21
CA PRO A 195 6.08 26.36 4.50
C PRO A 195 4.61 26.42 4.95
N VAL A 196 4.38 27.05 6.10
CA VAL A 196 3.06 27.33 6.67
C VAL A 196 2.27 28.31 5.80
#